data_AF-A0A1M5HC62-F1
#
_entry.id   AF-A0A1M5HC62-F1
#
_cell.length_a   1.000
_cell.length_b   1.000
_cell.length_c   1.000
_cell.angle_alpha   90.00
_cell.angle_beta   90.00
_cell.angle_gamma   90.00
#
_symmetry.space_group_name_H-M   'P 1'
#
loop_
_entity.id
_entity.type
_entity.pdbx_description
1 polymer ?
#
loop_
_entity_poly.entity_id
_entity_poly.type
_entity_poly.pdbx_seq_one_letter_code
_entity_poly.pdbx_strand_id
1 'polypeptide(L)'
;MSRQGREPTGFRPWGRIKDEMRRLPSDFAGAYLKVQELNRFLLENPGSADHEAVRLVRRFLTHRPYLRQRQALFFCKEAATGLRLIMENCPGRDVVEHARRVLESLALEGEEPCQRASSEVLGGLPLALSPPDMPLGDLSEALPISLPELLKRLADLAASRERGPAALSRPQGWLSRGRSLILDRGADAGILVVKTASEEQGAKLLLREIGWMRFLWRWEDTRLGRLGGIPLPLKLDGRWLFRLTKRRPSDVSGPGKAEWAVAFRAPRGYFCYPNQPCGGRLPSKAVFLETLCRNALYLGRLASRGVVHTAPIPLFHNRVQQHRRNDGGVYRWPRGGRLDRWLESCDFPNFGRSGIRDLEHLEPAGASGVSLYEQVGMHLLSFLLVTGSYFRNRDPGRRGLQADGSPVDARHLFDRAFLTKAVRSVFEKYYEGFTEGLPAPEPGWDLEHLARRMIEEMGVDRHMEEILRVPDQEQMTDEEFIRFLTDRGFPSDEAGRYRRGREEIVLRTGPHLGAFNDRISLPEMIRFVGAASALCISGRYFHQRRGFAGEALPAPA
;
A
#
# COMPACT_ATOMS: atom_id res chain seq x y z
N MET A 1 -16.74 -67.72 -5.73
CA MET A 1 -16.27 -66.77 -4.71
C MET A 1 -16.22 -65.37 -5.33
N SER A 2 -17.33 -64.66 -5.21
CA SER A 2 -17.56 -63.29 -5.67
C SER A 2 -16.98 -62.30 -4.66
N ARG A 3 -15.95 -61.55 -5.05
CA ARG A 3 -15.55 -60.34 -4.32
C ARG A 3 -16.54 -59.23 -4.66
N GLN A 4 -17.58 -59.10 -3.84
CA GLN A 4 -18.36 -57.87 -3.74
C GLN A 4 -17.40 -56.75 -3.33
N GLY A 5 -17.19 -55.79 -4.24
CA GLY A 5 -16.60 -54.51 -3.89
C GLY A 5 -17.50 -53.81 -2.89
N ARG A 6 -16.98 -53.55 -1.69
CA ARG A 6 -17.59 -52.59 -0.78
C ARG A 6 -17.52 -51.23 -1.46
N GLU A 7 -18.66 -50.71 -1.88
CA GLU A 7 -18.81 -49.27 -2.10
C GLU A 7 -18.43 -48.53 -0.80
N PRO A 8 -17.73 -47.39 -0.89
CA PRO A 8 -17.42 -46.58 0.29
C PRO A 8 -18.72 -46.02 0.87
N THR A 9 -19.24 -46.71 1.88
CA THR A 9 -20.38 -46.29 2.69
C THR A 9 -20.01 -45.02 3.45
N GLY A 10 -20.48 -43.87 2.95
CA GLY A 10 -20.29 -42.56 3.60
C GLY A 10 -20.60 -41.36 2.71
N PHE A 11 -20.59 -41.52 1.38
CA PHE A 11 -20.78 -40.39 0.47
C PHE A 11 -22.27 -40.05 0.26
N ARG A 12 -22.67 -38.83 0.63
CA ARG A 12 -23.98 -38.32 0.20
C ARG A 12 -23.96 -38.05 -1.31
N PRO A 13 -24.95 -38.53 -2.09
CA PRO A 13 -25.02 -38.26 -3.52
C PRO A 13 -25.12 -36.76 -3.79
N TRP A 14 -24.37 -36.25 -4.78
CA TRP A 14 -24.38 -34.84 -5.19
C TRP A 14 -25.80 -34.29 -5.41
N GLY A 15 -26.67 -35.08 -6.04
CA GLY A 15 -28.08 -34.72 -6.26
C GLY A 15 -28.81 -34.37 -4.98
N ARG A 16 -28.57 -35.13 -3.89
CA ARG A 16 -29.21 -34.89 -2.59
C ARG A 16 -28.73 -33.59 -1.95
N ILE A 17 -27.43 -33.29 -2.01
CA ILE A 17 -26.88 -32.02 -1.51
C ILE A 17 -27.51 -30.84 -2.26
N LYS A 18 -27.60 -30.93 -3.59
CA LYS A 18 -28.24 -29.89 -4.41
C LYS A 18 -29.71 -29.70 -4.05
N ASP A 19 -30.48 -30.79 -3.92
CA ASP A 19 -31.90 -30.73 -3.56
C ASP A 19 -32.12 -30.07 -2.19
N GLU A 20 -31.28 -30.43 -1.21
CA GLU A 20 -31.30 -29.83 0.12
C GLU A 20 -30.92 -28.35 0.08
N MET A 21 -30.01 -27.92 -0.80
CA MET A 21 -29.61 -26.52 -0.98
C MET A 21 -30.62 -25.68 -1.79
N ARG A 22 -31.41 -26.31 -2.69
CA ARG A 22 -32.49 -25.62 -3.42
C ARG A 22 -33.54 -25.06 -2.46
N ARG A 23 -33.73 -25.70 -1.30
CA ARG A 23 -34.52 -25.18 -0.18
C ARG A 23 -33.59 -24.47 0.80
N LEU A 24 -33.48 -23.15 0.67
CA LEU A 24 -32.70 -22.33 1.61
C LEU A 24 -33.18 -22.62 3.04
N PRO A 25 -32.28 -23.01 3.98
CA PRO A 25 -32.65 -23.22 5.37
C PRO A 25 -33.32 -21.99 5.97
N SER A 26 -34.35 -22.21 6.78
CA SER A 26 -35.03 -21.13 7.49
C SER A 26 -34.12 -20.47 8.53
N ASP A 27 -33.16 -21.21 9.08
CA ASP A 27 -32.22 -20.72 10.10
C ASP A 27 -30.79 -20.58 9.56
N PHE A 28 -30.05 -19.63 10.15
CA PHE A 28 -28.70 -19.27 9.72
C PHE A 28 -27.66 -20.37 9.99
N ALA A 29 -27.79 -21.10 11.10
CA ALA A 29 -26.85 -22.15 11.47
C ALA A 29 -26.94 -23.33 10.49
N GLY A 30 -28.15 -23.75 10.14
CA GLY A 30 -28.40 -24.76 9.11
C GLY A 30 -27.88 -24.34 7.75
N ALA A 31 -28.02 -23.06 7.37
CA ALA A 31 -27.42 -22.54 6.15
C ALA A 31 -25.89 -22.62 6.17
N TYR A 32 -25.25 -22.22 7.26
CA TYR A 32 -23.80 -22.29 7.42
C TYR A 32 -23.28 -23.74 7.32
N LEU A 33 -23.91 -24.69 8.02
CA LEU A 33 -23.55 -26.11 7.98
C LEU A 33 -23.70 -26.71 6.57
N LYS A 34 -24.75 -26.34 5.83
CA LYS A 34 -24.91 -26.79 4.43
C LYS A 34 -23.83 -26.27 3.50
N VAL A 35 -23.38 -25.02 3.70
CA VAL A 35 -22.26 -24.48 2.93
C VAL A 35 -20.97 -25.23 3.26
N GLN A 36 -20.70 -25.54 4.53
CA GLN A 36 -19.53 -26.34 4.91
C GLN A 36 -19.60 -27.76 4.32
N GLU A 37 -20.78 -28.38 4.32
CA GLU A 37 -21.00 -29.68 3.69
C GLU A 37 -20.73 -29.65 2.19
N LEU A 38 -21.21 -28.60 1.49
CA LEU A 38 -20.89 -28.37 0.08
C LEU A 38 -19.37 -28.21 -0.14
N ASN A 39 -18.70 -27.39 0.66
CA ASN A 39 -17.27 -27.13 0.50
C ASN A 39 -16.44 -28.41 0.65
N ARG A 40 -16.75 -29.23 1.66
CA ARG A 40 -16.12 -30.54 1.83
C ARG A 40 -16.38 -31.46 0.64
N PHE A 41 -17.61 -31.53 0.16
CA PHE A 41 -17.95 -32.34 -1.02
C PHE A 41 -17.17 -31.90 -2.28
N LEU A 42 -17.08 -30.58 -2.53
CA LEU A 42 -16.37 -30.02 -3.68
C LEU A 42 -14.85 -30.26 -3.61
N LEU A 43 -14.28 -30.24 -2.40
CA LEU A 43 -12.88 -30.54 -2.17
C LEU A 43 -12.57 -32.02 -2.48
N GLU A 44 -13.45 -32.93 -2.06
CA GLU A 44 -13.30 -34.37 -2.27
C GLU A 44 -13.66 -34.81 -3.71
N ASN A 45 -14.55 -34.06 -4.39
CA ASN A 45 -15.09 -34.41 -5.71
C ASN A 45 -15.12 -33.20 -6.68
N PRO A 46 -13.96 -32.63 -7.04
CA PRO A 46 -13.92 -31.41 -7.85
C PRO A 46 -14.55 -31.56 -9.25
N GLY A 47 -14.55 -32.79 -9.80
CA GLY A 47 -15.18 -33.11 -11.08
C GLY A 47 -16.72 -33.08 -11.06
N SER A 48 -17.34 -33.08 -9.88
CA SER A 48 -18.81 -33.04 -9.75
C SER A 48 -19.38 -31.61 -9.76
N ALA A 49 -18.53 -30.59 -9.71
CA ALA A 49 -18.97 -29.20 -9.79
C ALA A 49 -19.57 -28.87 -11.15
N ASP A 50 -20.74 -28.23 -11.16
CA ASP A 50 -21.47 -27.82 -12.37
C ASP A 50 -21.95 -26.36 -12.24
N HIS A 51 -22.56 -25.82 -13.31
CA HIS A 51 -23.15 -24.48 -13.27
C HIS A 51 -24.26 -24.32 -12.22
N GLU A 52 -24.91 -25.41 -11.81
CA GLU A 52 -25.92 -25.39 -10.75
C GLU A 52 -25.27 -25.14 -9.38
N ALA A 53 -24.13 -25.77 -9.08
CA ALA A 53 -23.33 -25.54 -7.88
C ALA A 53 -23.03 -24.04 -7.71
N VAL A 54 -22.52 -23.42 -8.78
CA VAL A 54 -22.19 -21.99 -8.80
C VAL A 54 -23.42 -21.11 -8.52
N ARG A 55 -24.56 -21.43 -9.14
CA ARG A 55 -25.82 -20.69 -8.92
C ARG A 55 -26.34 -20.85 -7.49
N LEU A 56 -26.24 -22.06 -6.92
CA LEU A 56 -26.65 -22.31 -5.54
C LEU A 56 -25.80 -21.49 -4.57
N VAL A 57 -24.48 -21.51 -4.69
CA VAL A 57 -23.58 -20.70 -3.84
C VAL A 57 -23.88 -19.21 -3.97
N ARG A 58 -24.05 -18.70 -5.20
CA ARG A 58 -24.45 -17.31 -5.45
C ARG A 58 -25.74 -16.95 -4.71
N ARG A 59 -26.73 -17.85 -4.70
CA ARG A 59 -28.01 -17.63 -4.01
C ARG A 59 -27.83 -17.48 -2.51
N PHE A 60 -26.97 -18.28 -1.87
CA PHE A 60 -26.62 -18.10 -0.46
C PHE A 60 -25.94 -16.75 -0.20
N LEU A 61 -25.00 -16.37 -1.06
CA LEU A 61 -24.25 -15.10 -0.97
C LEU A 61 -25.10 -13.84 -1.18
N THR A 62 -26.25 -13.97 -1.84
CA THR A 62 -27.15 -12.84 -2.15
C THR A 62 -28.45 -12.86 -1.34
N HIS A 63 -28.62 -13.82 -0.42
CA HIS A 63 -29.84 -13.94 0.36
C HIS A 63 -29.88 -12.93 1.51
N ARG A 64 -30.68 -11.86 1.36
CA ARG A 64 -30.79 -10.75 2.32
C ARG A 64 -31.00 -11.14 3.80
N PRO A 65 -31.85 -12.12 4.15
CA PRO A 65 -31.99 -12.58 5.54
C PRO A 65 -30.68 -13.07 6.18
N TYR A 66 -29.80 -13.69 5.41
CA TYR A 66 -28.48 -14.11 5.90
C TYR A 66 -27.52 -12.93 5.97
N LEU A 67 -27.55 -12.01 5.01
CA LEU A 67 -26.68 -10.83 5.00
C LEU A 67 -26.94 -9.86 6.15
N ARG A 68 -28.16 -9.85 6.70
CA ARG A 68 -28.53 -9.02 7.87
C ARG A 68 -28.07 -9.60 9.21
N GLN A 69 -27.52 -10.82 9.24
CA GLN A 69 -27.06 -11.43 10.48
C GLN A 69 -25.75 -10.82 10.96
N ARG A 70 -25.55 -10.76 12.29
CA ARG A 70 -24.31 -10.24 12.89
C ARG A 70 -23.05 -10.99 12.44
N GLN A 71 -23.19 -12.29 12.16
CA GLN A 71 -22.10 -13.17 11.70
C GLN A 71 -22.03 -13.31 10.18
N ALA A 72 -22.78 -12.51 9.42
CA ALA A 72 -22.90 -12.64 7.97
C ALA A 72 -21.56 -12.64 7.23
N LEU A 73 -20.55 -11.90 7.71
CA LEU A 73 -19.22 -11.92 7.09
C LEU A 73 -18.58 -13.31 7.09
N PHE A 74 -18.65 -14.04 8.20
CA PHE A 74 -18.08 -15.38 8.30
C PHE A 74 -18.82 -16.37 7.40
N PHE A 75 -20.15 -16.26 7.36
CA PHE A 75 -20.97 -17.05 6.46
C PHE A 75 -20.67 -16.75 4.98
N CYS A 76 -20.56 -15.48 4.60
CA CYS A 76 -20.22 -15.10 3.24
C CYS A 76 -18.82 -15.57 2.85
N LYS A 77 -17.84 -15.53 3.76
CA LYS A 77 -16.50 -16.08 3.51
C LYS A 77 -16.57 -17.58 3.23
N GLU A 78 -17.26 -18.32 4.09
CA GLU A 78 -17.44 -19.77 3.91
C GLU A 78 -18.11 -20.09 2.57
N ALA A 79 -19.17 -19.35 2.21
CA ALA A 79 -19.84 -19.56 0.94
C ALA A 79 -18.97 -19.16 -0.26
N ALA A 80 -18.25 -18.05 -0.19
CA ALA A 80 -17.32 -17.64 -1.23
C ALA A 80 -16.17 -18.64 -1.41
N THR A 81 -15.71 -19.30 -0.33
CA THR A 81 -14.73 -20.40 -0.41
C THR A 81 -15.22 -21.54 -1.31
N GLY A 82 -16.53 -21.84 -1.34
CA GLY A 82 -17.08 -22.82 -2.26
C GLY A 82 -16.85 -22.46 -3.74
N LEU A 83 -17.03 -21.19 -4.11
CA LEU A 83 -16.70 -20.71 -5.47
C LEU A 83 -15.20 -20.80 -5.74
N ARG A 84 -14.36 -20.48 -4.76
CA ARG A 84 -12.90 -20.62 -4.87
C ARG A 84 -12.47 -22.07 -5.08
N LEU A 85 -13.05 -23.03 -4.35
CA LEU A 85 -12.76 -24.45 -4.53
C LEU A 85 -13.09 -24.92 -5.95
N ILE A 86 -14.22 -24.46 -6.50
CA ILE A 86 -14.57 -24.69 -7.91
C ILE A 86 -13.50 -24.06 -8.82
N MET A 87 -13.14 -22.79 -8.59
CA MET A 87 -12.15 -22.11 -9.39
C MET A 87 -10.81 -22.83 -9.39
N GLU A 88 -10.32 -23.30 -8.25
CA GLU A 88 -8.99 -23.94 -8.12
C GLU A 88 -8.98 -25.37 -8.66
N ASN A 89 -9.99 -26.19 -8.35
CA ASN A 89 -9.90 -27.64 -8.52
C ASN A 89 -10.80 -28.20 -9.64
N CYS A 90 -11.83 -27.48 -10.09
CA CYS A 90 -12.76 -28.02 -11.08
C CYS A 90 -12.09 -28.17 -12.46
N PRO A 91 -12.25 -29.34 -13.13
CA PRO A 91 -11.72 -29.56 -14.48
C PRO A 91 -12.52 -28.82 -15.57
N GLY A 92 -13.81 -28.51 -15.34
CA GLY A 92 -14.69 -27.84 -16.29
C GLY A 92 -14.35 -26.35 -16.44
N ARG A 93 -13.70 -25.97 -17.55
CA ARG A 93 -13.23 -24.58 -17.80
C ARG A 93 -14.37 -23.56 -17.83
N ASP A 94 -15.52 -23.92 -18.38
CA ASP A 94 -16.74 -23.13 -18.43
C ASP A 94 -17.35 -22.91 -17.03
N VAL A 95 -17.34 -23.95 -16.18
CA VAL A 95 -17.78 -23.88 -14.79
C VAL A 95 -16.84 -22.99 -13.96
N VAL A 96 -15.52 -23.14 -14.14
CA VAL A 96 -14.49 -22.29 -13.52
C VAL A 96 -14.68 -20.82 -13.89
N GLU A 97 -14.87 -20.52 -15.18
CA GLU A 97 -15.11 -19.16 -15.66
C GLU A 97 -16.43 -18.58 -15.11
N HIS A 98 -17.48 -19.40 -15.00
CA HIS A 98 -18.74 -18.99 -14.37
C HIS A 98 -18.56 -18.66 -12.88
N ALA A 99 -17.83 -19.52 -12.13
CA ALA A 99 -17.53 -19.28 -10.71
C ALA A 99 -16.71 -17.99 -10.52
N ARG A 100 -15.69 -17.78 -11.37
CA ARG A 100 -14.89 -16.55 -11.42
C ARG A 100 -15.78 -15.33 -11.61
N ARG A 101 -16.60 -15.28 -12.66
CA ARG A 101 -17.46 -14.13 -12.98
C ARG A 101 -18.43 -13.80 -11.85
N VAL A 102 -19.03 -14.84 -11.23
CA VAL A 102 -19.91 -14.64 -10.08
C VAL A 102 -19.15 -14.01 -8.92
N LEU A 103 -17.98 -14.52 -8.58
CA LEU A 103 -17.23 -14.01 -7.44
C LEU A 103 -16.65 -12.60 -7.69
N GLU A 104 -16.20 -12.31 -8.93
CA GLU A 104 -15.77 -10.98 -9.35
C GLU A 104 -16.94 -9.97 -9.32
N SER A 105 -18.12 -10.34 -9.83
CA SER A 105 -19.33 -9.51 -9.75
C SER A 105 -19.72 -9.23 -8.30
N LEU A 106 -19.67 -10.22 -7.40
CA LEU A 106 -19.97 -10.01 -5.98
C LEU A 106 -18.96 -9.10 -5.28
N ALA A 107 -17.67 -9.17 -5.65
CA ALA A 107 -16.65 -8.24 -5.15
C ALA A 107 -16.86 -6.81 -5.67
N LEU A 108 -17.40 -6.64 -6.88
CA LEU A 108 -17.66 -5.34 -7.49
C LEU A 108 -18.95 -4.69 -6.97
N GLU A 109 -20.04 -5.45 -6.94
CA GLU A 109 -21.42 -4.97 -6.84
C GLU A 109 -22.19 -5.53 -5.64
N GLY A 110 -21.60 -6.44 -4.86
CA GLY A 110 -22.26 -7.10 -3.74
C GLY A 110 -22.64 -6.14 -2.60
N GLU A 111 -23.67 -6.51 -1.85
CA GLU A 111 -23.98 -5.85 -0.57
C GLU A 111 -22.93 -6.28 0.49
N GLU A 112 -22.55 -5.38 1.41
CA GLU A 112 -21.80 -5.77 2.60
C GLU A 112 -22.65 -6.73 3.44
N PRO A 113 -22.10 -7.85 3.97
CA PRO A 113 -20.68 -8.23 4.01
C PRO A 113 -20.21 -9.18 2.89
N CYS A 114 -21.07 -9.52 1.94
CA CYS A 114 -20.73 -10.41 0.84
C CYS A 114 -19.60 -9.83 0.00
N GLN A 115 -19.66 -8.54 -0.33
CA GLN A 115 -18.64 -7.87 -1.13
C GLN A 115 -17.24 -8.09 -0.55
N ARG A 116 -17.08 -7.78 0.74
CA ARG A 116 -15.83 -7.96 1.47
C ARG A 116 -15.36 -9.41 1.46
N ALA A 117 -16.25 -10.36 1.74
CA ALA A 117 -15.91 -11.78 1.73
C ALA A 117 -15.42 -12.23 0.34
N SER A 118 -16.12 -11.84 -0.72
CA SER A 118 -15.74 -12.15 -2.10
C SER A 118 -14.39 -11.55 -2.48
N SER A 119 -14.11 -10.30 -2.09
CA SER A 119 -12.79 -9.68 -2.31
C SER A 119 -11.68 -10.40 -1.55
N GLU A 120 -11.88 -10.75 -0.28
CA GLU A 120 -10.87 -11.47 0.50
C GLU A 120 -10.61 -12.89 -0.04
N VAL A 121 -11.64 -13.61 -0.47
CA VAL A 121 -11.49 -14.95 -1.06
C VAL A 121 -10.77 -14.90 -2.41
N LEU A 122 -11.13 -13.96 -3.29
CA LEU A 122 -10.41 -13.73 -4.55
C LEU A 122 -8.95 -13.28 -4.31
N GLY A 123 -8.75 -12.39 -3.35
CA GLY A 123 -7.42 -11.93 -2.95
C GLY A 123 -6.53 -13.04 -2.38
N GLY A 124 -7.14 -14.14 -1.92
CA GLY A 124 -6.45 -15.32 -1.40
C GLY A 124 -6.11 -16.39 -2.44
N LEU A 125 -6.43 -16.19 -3.73
CA LEU A 125 -6.06 -17.15 -4.78
C LEU A 125 -4.53 -17.34 -4.83
N PRO A 126 -4.05 -18.59 -4.98
CA PRO A 126 -2.63 -18.88 -4.93
C PRO A 126 -1.93 -18.40 -6.20
N LEU A 127 -0.98 -17.48 -6.06
CA LEU A 127 -0.14 -17.04 -7.17
C LEU A 127 1.20 -17.78 -7.15
N ALA A 128 1.66 -18.23 -8.32
CA ALA A 128 3.02 -18.73 -8.47
C ALA A 128 3.96 -17.52 -8.48
N LEU A 129 4.57 -17.23 -7.33
CA LEU A 129 5.53 -16.15 -7.14
C LEU A 129 6.86 -16.73 -6.68
N SER A 130 7.94 -16.24 -7.26
CA SER A 130 9.31 -16.52 -6.82
C SER A 130 9.92 -15.22 -6.31
N PRO A 131 9.59 -14.81 -5.07
CA PRO A 131 10.09 -13.57 -4.51
C PRO A 131 11.63 -13.65 -4.40
N PRO A 132 12.37 -12.59 -4.76
CA PRO A 132 13.82 -12.61 -4.70
C PRO A 132 14.31 -12.59 -3.25
N ASP A 133 15.51 -13.13 -3.04
CA ASP A 133 16.19 -12.98 -1.76
C ASP A 133 16.49 -11.52 -1.46
N MET A 134 16.40 -11.18 -0.18
CA MET A 134 16.74 -9.84 0.29
C MET A 134 18.23 -9.56 0.07
N PRO A 135 18.59 -8.47 -0.63
CA PRO A 135 20.00 -8.08 -0.76
C PRO A 135 20.50 -7.52 0.57
N LEU A 136 21.18 -8.34 1.35
CA LEU A 136 21.83 -7.94 2.60
C LEU A 136 23.27 -7.48 2.33
N GLY A 137 23.69 -6.41 3.03
CA GLY A 137 25.07 -5.94 3.03
C GLY A 137 25.69 -6.04 4.42
N ASP A 138 27.01 -6.12 4.47
CA ASP A 138 27.77 -6.17 5.72
C ASP A 138 28.24 -4.76 6.12
N LEU A 139 27.99 -4.37 7.37
CA LEU A 139 28.40 -3.09 7.94
C LEU A 139 29.93 -3.01 8.13
N SER A 140 30.61 -4.15 8.28
CA SER A 140 32.07 -4.21 8.41
C SER A 140 32.79 -3.66 7.17
N GLU A 141 32.10 -3.62 6.04
CA GLU A 141 32.61 -3.10 4.77
C GLU A 141 32.57 -1.58 4.65
N ALA A 142 32.15 -0.86 5.69
CA ALA A 142 32.05 0.59 5.63
C ALA A 142 33.42 1.26 5.47
N LEU A 143 33.53 2.20 4.52
CA LEU A 143 34.71 3.02 4.33
C LEU A 143 34.72 4.17 5.36
N PRO A 144 35.72 4.26 6.27
CA PRO A 144 35.86 5.41 7.16
C PRO A 144 36.25 6.65 6.36
N ILE A 145 35.44 7.71 6.42
CA ILE A 145 35.67 8.93 5.64
C ILE A 145 35.05 10.15 6.33
N SER A 146 35.66 11.34 6.19
CA SER A 146 35.03 12.57 6.67
C SER A 146 33.93 13.02 5.69
N LEU A 147 32.87 13.67 6.18
CA LEU A 147 31.81 14.16 5.28
C LEU A 147 32.34 15.13 4.20
N PRO A 148 33.17 16.15 4.51
CA PRO A 148 33.71 17.04 3.48
C PRO A 148 34.48 16.29 2.38
N GLU A 149 35.29 15.30 2.77
CA GLU A 149 36.04 14.48 1.83
C GLU A 149 35.12 13.60 0.98
N LEU A 150 34.09 12.99 1.57
CA LEU A 150 33.08 12.23 0.84
C LEU A 150 32.39 13.09 -0.22
N LEU A 151 31.91 14.28 0.16
CA LEU A 151 31.23 15.20 -0.75
C LEU A 151 32.14 15.64 -1.90
N LYS A 152 33.40 15.96 -1.61
CA LYS A 152 34.40 16.33 -2.61
C LYS A 152 34.67 15.18 -3.58
N ARG A 153 35.02 13.99 -3.08
CA ARG A 153 35.32 12.83 -3.92
C ARG A 153 34.15 12.41 -4.80
N LEU A 154 32.91 12.50 -4.31
CA LEU A 154 31.73 12.21 -5.12
C LEU A 154 31.50 13.27 -6.20
N ALA A 155 31.73 14.55 -5.91
CA ALA A 155 31.66 15.61 -6.91
C ALA A 155 32.71 15.42 -8.01
N ASP A 156 33.95 15.08 -7.64
CA ASP A 156 35.06 14.82 -8.58
C ASP A 156 34.79 13.57 -9.44
N LEU A 157 34.30 12.48 -8.82
CA LEU A 157 33.89 11.26 -9.54
C LEU A 157 32.79 11.55 -10.56
N ALA A 158 31.86 12.43 -10.22
CA ALA A 158 30.76 12.79 -11.10
C ALA A 158 31.23 13.72 -12.25
N ALA A 159 32.16 14.65 -11.98
CA ALA A 159 32.75 15.54 -12.99
C ALA A 159 33.61 14.79 -14.03
N SER A 160 34.42 13.82 -13.60
CA SER A 160 35.28 13.02 -14.50
C SER A 160 34.53 12.15 -15.52
N ARG A 161 33.23 11.88 -15.29
CA ARG A 161 32.38 11.07 -16.18
C ARG A 161 31.61 11.89 -17.22
N GLU A 162 31.60 13.21 -17.11
CA GLU A 162 30.88 14.11 -18.02
C GLU A 162 31.85 14.76 -18.99
N ARG A 163 32.08 14.12 -20.15
CA ARG A 163 32.76 14.74 -21.29
C ARG A 163 31.74 15.48 -22.14
N GLY A 164 31.55 16.78 -21.90
CA GLY A 164 30.73 17.66 -22.72
C GLY A 164 31.04 19.15 -22.45
N PRO A 165 30.80 20.07 -23.40
CA PRO A 165 31.09 21.49 -23.21
C PRO A 165 30.24 22.04 -22.07
N ALA A 166 30.90 22.52 -21.02
CA ALA A 166 30.25 23.04 -19.82
C ALA A 166 29.45 24.30 -20.14
N ALA A 167 28.12 24.21 -20.15
CA ALA A 167 27.29 25.37 -19.90
C ALA A 167 27.57 25.82 -18.46
N LEU A 168 28.24 26.96 -18.32
CA LEU A 168 28.55 27.67 -17.07
C LEU A 168 27.27 28.00 -16.29
N SER A 169 26.74 27.02 -15.54
CA SER A 169 25.83 27.28 -14.43
C SER A 169 26.65 27.14 -13.15
N ARG A 170 26.70 28.20 -12.34
CA ARG A 170 27.40 28.22 -11.04
C ARG A 170 27.06 26.93 -10.26
N PRO A 171 28.05 26.21 -9.68
CA PRO A 171 27.75 25.09 -8.81
C PRO A 171 26.92 25.62 -7.63
N GLN A 172 25.66 25.20 -7.56
CA GLN A 172 24.89 25.36 -6.33
C GLN A 172 25.56 24.50 -5.26
N GLY A 173 25.76 25.05 -4.06
CA GLY A 173 26.27 24.28 -2.94
C GLY A 173 25.36 23.09 -2.60
N TRP A 174 25.85 22.16 -1.79
CA TRP A 174 25.04 21.04 -1.30
C TRP A 174 23.84 21.56 -0.52
N LEU A 175 22.64 21.16 -0.93
CA LEU A 175 21.38 21.49 -0.28
C LEU A 175 20.94 20.34 0.62
N SER A 176 20.43 20.64 1.81
CA SER A 176 19.86 19.63 2.69
C SER A 176 18.36 19.45 2.46
N ARG A 177 17.91 18.20 2.39
CA ARG A 177 16.49 17.82 2.47
C ARG A 177 16.33 16.63 3.39
N GLY A 178 15.77 16.86 4.58
CA GLY A 178 15.68 15.87 5.63
C GLY A 178 17.05 15.26 5.94
N ARG A 179 17.16 13.93 5.85
CA ARG A 179 18.41 13.19 6.06
C ARG A 179 19.32 13.06 4.82
N SER A 180 19.02 13.79 3.75
CA SER A 180 19.76 13.78 2.50
C SER A 180 20.46 15.11 2.21
N LEU A 181 21.65 15.01 1.63
CA LEU A 181 22.39 16.10 1.01
C LEU A 181 22.32 15.93 -0.51
N ILE A 182 22.01 17.00 -1.23
CA ILE A 182 21.74 16.99 -2.66
C ILE A 182 22.63 18.02 -3.35
N LEU A 183 23.24 17.61 -4.46
CA LEU A 183 23.94 18.48 -5.39
C LEU A 183 23.27 18.37 -6.77
N ASP A 184 22.64 19.45 -7.22
CA ASP A 184 22.08 19.53 -8.58
C ASP A 184 23.18 19.90 -9.58
N ARG A 185 23.35 19.09 -10.62
CA ARG A 185 24.45 19.20 -11.58
C ARG A 185 23.99 19.66 -12.96
N GLY A 186 22.74 20.12 -13.12
CA GLY A 186 22.22 20.62 -14.39
C GLY A 186 21.46 19.58 -15.21
N ALA A 187 21.06 19.95 -16.43
CA ALA A 187 20.02 19.27 -17.22
C ALA A 187 20.30 17.78 -17.48
N ASP A 188 21.54 17.42 -17.82
CA ASP A 188 21.86 16.09 -18.33
C ASP A 188 22.53 15.17 -17.28
N ALA A 189 22.97 15.74 -16.15
CA ALA A 189 23.77 15.06 -15.14
C ALA A 189 22.94 14.41 -14.01
N GLY A 190 21.67 14.79 -13.87
CA GLY A 190 20.84 14.39 -12.73
C GLY A 190 21.24 15.07 -11.43
N ILE A 191 20.89 14.46 -10.29
CA ILE A 191 21.26 14.93 -8.95
C ILE A 191 22.12 13.89 -8.25
N LEU A 192 23.14 14.38 -7.54
CA LEU A 192 23.95 13.57 -6.65
C LEU A 192 23.36 13.65 -5.24
N VAL A 193 23.21 12.50 -4.58
CA VAL A 193 22.58 12.41 -3.27
C VAL A 193 23.49 11.66 -2.31
N VAL A 194 23.66 12.20 -1.11
CA VAL A 194 24.25 11.52 0.04
C VAL A 194 23.19 11.42 1.13
N LYS A 195 22.74 10.21 1.43
CA LYS A 195 21.70 9.93 2.44
C LYS A 195 22.36 9.40 3.70
N THR A 196 21.97 9.95 4.85
CA THR A 196 22.67 9.74 6.13
C THR A 196 21.80 9.06 7.18
N ALA A 197 22.45 8.41 8.15
CA ALA A 197 21.83 7.85 9.35
C ALA A 197 22.71 8.09 10.58
N SER A 198 22.09 8.18 11.76
CA SER A 198 22.77 8.43 13.03
C SER A 198 23.10 7.17 13.83
N GLU A 199 22.54 6.02 13.44
CA GLU A 199 22.65 4.77 14.20
C GLU A 199 22.81 3.56 13.28
N GLU A 200 23.27 2.45 13.84
CA GLU A 200 23.55 1.21 13.10
C GLU A 200 22.31 0.65 12.40
N GLN A 201 21.14 0.68 13.06
CA GLN A 201 19.90 0.22 12.44
C GLN A 201 19.53 1.05 11.21
N GLY A 202 19.77 2.37 11.26
CA GLY A 202 19.65 3.24 10.10
C GLY A 202 20.67 2.90 9.01
N ALA A 203 21.89 2.52 9.37
CA ALA A 203 22.91 2.07 8.41
C ALA A 203 22.49 0.78 7.67
N LYS A 204 21.87 -0.17 8.37
CA LYS A 204 21.29 -1.39 7.76
C LYS A 204 20.22 -1.04 6.73
N LEU A 205 19.36 -0.07 7.02
CA LEU A 205 18.36 0.43 6.07
C LEU A 205 19.00 1.11 4.85
N LEU A 206 20.07 1.90 5.04
CA LEU A 206 20.80 2.50 3.91
C LEU A 206 21.44 1.44 3.01
N LEU A 207 22.05 0.40 3.59
CA LEU A 207 22.59 -0.73 2.83
C LEU A 207 21.50 -1.48 2.08
N ARG A 208 20.34 -1.71 2.72
CA ARG A 208 19.15 -2.31 2.09
C ARG A 208 18.70 -1.51 0.88
N GLU A 209 18.65 -0.18 0.98
CA GLU A 209 18.31 0.70 -0.13
C GLU A 209 19.28 0.53 -1.31
N ILE A 210 20.59 0.54 -1.05
CA ILE A 210 21.62 0.30 -2.08
C ILE A 210 21.50 -1.11 -2.68
N GLY A 211 21.23 -2.13 -1.86
CA GLY A 211 20.98 -3.49 -2.30
C GLY A 211 19.85 -3.55 -3.32
N TRP A 212 18.72 -2.93 -3.01
CA TRP A 212 17.59 -2.83 -3.92
C TRP A 212 17.90 -2.04 -5.19
N MET A 213 18.57 -0.89 -5.10
CA MET A 213 19.00 -0.14 -6.28
C MET A 213 19.83 -1.04 -7.23
N ARG A 214 20.82 -1.76 -6.69
CA ARG A 214 21.68 -2.66 -7.46
C ARG A 214 20.89 -3.80 -8.11
N PHE A 215 19.99 -4.42 -7.35
CA PHE A 215 19.18 -5.52 -7.82
C PHE A 215 18.23 -5.09 -8.95
N LEU A 216 17.47 -4.02 -8.74
CA LEU A 216 16.52 -3.49 -9.73
C LEU A 216 17.20 -3.02 -11.03
N TRP A 217 18.44 -2.54 -10.95
CA TRP A 217 19.23 -2.19 -12.12
C TRP A 217 19.63 -3.40 -12.99
N ARG A 218 19.80 -4.57 -12.37
CA ARG A 218 20.16 -5.81 -13.05
C ARG A 218 18.94 -6.64 -13.46
N TRP A 219 17.78 -6.35 -12.87
CA TRP A 219 16.56 -7.12 -13.11
C TRP A 219 15.86 -6.68 -14.40
N GLU A 220 16.36 -7.18 -15.52
CA GLU A 220 15.90 -6.81 -16.88
C GLU A 220 14.40 -7.11 -17.10
N ASP A 221 13.84 -8.15 -16.47
CA ASP A 221 12.42 -8.53 -16.60
C ASP A 221 11.45 -7.42 -16.19
N THR A 222 11.87 -6.53 -15.28
CA THR A 222 11.05 -5.38 -14.84
C THR A 222 11.31 -4.13 -15.68
N ARG A 223 12.50 -4.05 -16.31
CA ARG A 223 13.09 -2.86 -16.95
C ARG A 223 13.14 -1.61 -16.06
N LEU A 224 12.95 -1.75 -14.73
CA LEU A 224 12.83 -0.62 -13.81
C LEU A 224 14.14 0.15 -13.63
N GLY A 225 15.30 -0.52 -13.70
CA GLY A 225 16.60 0.16 -13.65
C GLY A 225 16.70 1.33 -14.64
N ARG A 226 16.45 1.05 -15.93
CA ARG A 226 16.59 2.04 -17.01
C ARG A 226 15.36 2.93 -17.18
N LEU A 227 14.17 2.33 -17.15
CA LEU A 227 12.92 3.04 -17.47
C LEU A 227 12.20 3.58 -16.23
N GLY A 228 12.44 2.97 -15.07
CA GLY A 228 11.72 3.26 -13.82
C GLY A 228 12.32 4.37 -12.97
N GLY A 229 13.39 5.02 -13.44
CA GLY A 229 14.04 6.12 -12.72
C GLY A 229 14.67 5.70 -11.39
N ILE A 230 15.05 4.43 -11.26
CA ILE A 230 15.74 3.89 -10.08
C ILE A 230 17.11 4.57 -9.93
N PRO A 231 17.45 5.13 -8.75
CA PRO A 231 18.75 5.75 -8.56
C PRO A 231 19.91 4.78 -8.82
N LEU A 232 20.98 5.31 -9.39
CA LEU A 232 22.21 4.56 -9.61
C LEU A 232 23.09 4.67 -8.36
N PRO A 233 23.37 3.58 -7.64
CA PRO A 233 24.19 3.63 -6.44
C PRO A 233 25.63 3.98 -6.82
N LEU A 234 26.34 4.70 -5.94
CA LEU A 234 27.72 5.13 -6.14
C LEU A 234 28.64 4.48 -5.11
N LYS A 235 29.78 3.98 -5.60
CA LYS A 235 30.83 3.37 -4.78
C LYS A 235 32.08 4.24 -4.78
N LEU A 236 32.79 4.27 -3.65
CA LEU A 236 34.16 4.78 -3.54
C LEU A 236 35.03 3.67 -2.96
N ASP A 237 36.22 3.46 -3.54
CA ASP A 237 37.18 2.44 -3.11
C ASP A 237 36.56 1.03 -2.97
N GLY A 238 35.64 0.71 -3.89
CA GLY A 238 34.91 -0.57 -3.89
C GLY A 238 33.81 -0.70 -2.84
N ARG A 239 33.63 0.28 -1.93
CA ARG A 239 32.63 0.26 -0.86
C ARG A 239 31.41 1.14 -1.18
N TRP A 240 30.25 0.76 -0.64
CA TRP A 240 28.98 1.48 -0.82
C TRP A 240 28.53 2.26 0.43
N LEU A 241 28.95 1.80 1.60
CA LEU A 241 28.64 2.39 2.89
C LEU A 241 29.84 3.18 3.39
N PHE A 242 29.57 4.34 3.98
CA PHE A 242 30.56 5.26 4.49
C PHE A 242 30.33 5.46 5.99
N ARG A 243 31.35 5.25 6.81
CA ARG A 243 31.34 5.56 8.25
C ARG A 243 31.98 6.94 8.44
N LEU A 244 31.20 7.89 8.94
CA LEU A 244 31.60 9.29 9.04
C LEU A 244 32.50 9.50 10.27
N THR A 245 33.79 9.79 10.03
CA THR A 245 34.81 9.88 11.10
C THR A 245 34.92 11.24 11.78
N LYS A 246 34.42 12.30 11.15
CA LYS A 246 34.37 13.66 11.70
C LYS A 246 32.94 14.19 11.64
N ARG A 247 32.46 14.74 12.75
CA ARG A 247 31.18 15.47 12.80
C ARG A 247 31.24 16.68 11.88
N ARG A 248 30.07 17.05 11.36
CA ARG A 248 29.87 18.17 10.42
C ARG A 248 30.55 19.46 10.90
N PRO A 249 31.15 20.24 9.99
CA PRO A 249 31.38 21.67 10.24
C PRO A 249 30.05 22.38 10.50
N SER A 250 30.04 23.40 11.35
CA SER A 250 28.89 24.20 11.79
C SER A 250 28.06 24.82 10.65
N ASP A 251 28.65 24.91 9.46
CA ASP A 251 28.21 25.80 8.38
C ASP A 251 27.31 25.08 7.34
N VAL A 252 27.02 23.79 7.51
CA VAL A 252 26.14 23.01 6.64
C VAL A 252 24.85 22.63 7.37
N SER A 253 23.73 23.27 7.02
CA SER A 253 22.41 22.97 7.57
C SER A 253 22.01 21.48 7.35
N GLY A 254 21.43 20.84 8.37
CA GLY A 254 20.86 19.48 8.34
C GLY A 254 21.20 18.64 9.60
N PRO A 255 21.02 17.30 9.60
CA PRO A 255 21.12 16.49 10.84
C PRO A 255 22.55 16.43 11.42
N GLY A 256 22.73 16.98 12.62
CA GLY A 256 24.03 17.15 13.30
C GLY A 256 24.65 15.89 13.94
N LYS A 257 24.02 14.72 13.81
CA LYS A 257 24.46 13.44 14.43
C LYS A 257 24.66 12.29 13.43
N ALA A 258 24.87 12.58 12.15
CA ALA A 258 25.07 11.54 11.14
C ALA A 258 26.39 10.77 11.37
N GLU A 259 26.31 9.44 11.45
CA GLU A 259 27.45 8.53 11.60
C GLU A 259 27.68 7.66 10.35
N TRP A 260 26.63 7.47 9.55
CA TRP A 260 26.63 6.59 8.39
C TRP A 260 26.10 7.32 7.17
N ALA A 261 26.60 6.96 6.00
CA ALA A 261 26.10 7.49 4.74
C ALA A 261 26.19 6.49 3.59
N VAL A 262 25.30 6.65 2.61
CA VAL A 262 25.40 6.04 1.27
C VAL A 262 25.24 7.13 0.22
N ALA A 263 25.72 6.86 -1.00
CA ALA A 263 25.65 7.80 -2.10
C ALA A 263 25.00 7.17 -3.34
N PHE A 264 24.23 7.97 -4.07
CA PHE A 264 23.62 7.57 -5.33
C PHE A 264 23.38 8.77 -6.24
N ARG A 265 23.23 8.51 -7.53
CA ARG A 265 22.80 9.47 -8.53
C ARG A 265 21.35 9.21 -8.89
N ALA A 266 20.49 10.21 -8.75
CA ALA A 266 19.07 10.11 -9.06
C ALA A 266 18.67 11.06 -10.21
N PRO A 267 17.54 10.82 -10.88
CA PRO A 267 16.99 11.78 -11.85
C PRO A 267 16.58 13.10 -11.17
N ARG A 268 16.59 14.24 -11.89
CA ARG A 268 16.27 15.56 -11.31
C ARG A 268 14.88 15.63 -10.65
N GLY A 269 13.93 14.83 -11.13
CA GLY A 269 12.57 14.74 -10.57
C GLY A 269 12.45 13.90 -9.29
N TYR A 270 13.55 13.36 -8.74
CA TYR A 270 13.50 12.41 -7.61
C TYR A 270 12.93 13.02 -6.32
N PHE A 271 13.12 14.32 -6.07
CA PHE A 271 12.54 15.02 -4.92
C PHE A 271 11.31 15.88 -5.29
N CYS A 272 10.73 15.70 -6.48
CA CYS A 272 9.44 16.31 -6.83
C CYS A 272 8.31 15.31 -6.53
N TYR A 273 7.61 15.54 -5.41
CA TYR A 273 6.42 14.78 -5.03
C TYR A 273 5.22 15.20 -5.89
N PRO A 274 4.32 14.27 -6.25
CA PRO A 274 3.21 14.55 -7.18
C PRO A 274 2.19 15.53 -6.58
N ASN A 275 2.06 15.58 -5.27
CA ASN A 275 1.10 16.40 -4.54
C ASN A 275 1.72 17.63 -3.86
N GLN A 276 2.99 17.96 -4.11
CA GLN A 276 3.64 19.14 -3.54
C GLN A 276 4.18 20.09 -4.61
N PRO A 277 4.34 21.39 -4.31
CA PRO A 277 4.97 22.32 -5.23
C PRO A 277 6.42 21.94 -5.53
N CYS A 278 6.78 21.85 -6.83
CA CYS A 278 8.16 21.73 -7.27
C CYS A 278 8.51 22.98 -8.08
N GLY A 279 9.48 23.78 -7.62
CA GLY A 279 9.76 25.10 -8.20
C GLY A 279 8.66 26.15 -7.93
N GLY A 280 8.01 26.06 -6.76
CA GLY A 280 6.99 27.03 -6.32
C GLY A 280 5.59 26.81 -6.90
N ARG A 281 5.38 25.78 -7.74
CA ARG A 281 4.07 25.46 -8.31
C ARG A 281 3.75 23.98 -8.18
N LEU A 282 2.48 23.67 -7.93
CA LEU A 282 1.98 22.30 -8.03
C LEU A 282 2.12 21.78 -9.48
N PRO A 283 2.32 20.46 -9.65
CA PRO A 283 2.24 19.83 -10.96
C PRO A 283 0.89 20.10 -11.65
N SER A 284 0.92 20.25 -12.97
CA SER A 284 -0.32 20.30 -13.76
C SER A 284 -1.07 18.97 -13.63
N LYS A 285 -2.39 18.97 -13.88
CA LYS A 285 -3.22 17.76 -13.87
C LYS A 285 -2.63 16.64 -14.76
N ALA A 286 -2.09 16.99 -15.92
CA ALA A 286 -1.47 16.03 -16.83
C ALA A 286 -0.21 15.38 -16.23
N VAL A 287 0.71 16.19 -15.69
CA VAL A 287 1.95 15.70 -15.06
C VAL A 287 1.65 14.89 -13.80
N PHE A 288 0.66 15.32 -13.02
CA PHE A 288 0.18 14.61 -11.85
C PHE A 288 -0.33 13.21 -12.22
N LEU A 289 -1.25 13.13 -13.19
CA LEU A 289 -1.84 11.89 -13.64
C LEU A 289 -0.79 10.94 -14.23
N GLU A 290 0.10 11.44 -15.09
CA GLU A 290 1.22 10.67 -15.65
C GLU A 290 2.09 10.08 -14.55
N THR A 291 2.40 10.88 -13.53
CA THR A 291 3.21 10.45 -12.39
C THR A 291 2.53 9.34 -11.60
N LEU A 292 1.23 9.47 -11.28
CA LEU A 292 0.50 8.42 -10.58
C LEU A 292 0.43 7.13 -11.42
N CYS A 293 0.01 7.24 -12.68
CA CYS A 293 -0.13 6.12 -13.61
C CYS A 293 1.17 5.31 -13.75
N ARG A 294 2.29 6.00 -13.96
CA ARG A 294 3.59 5.34 -14.12
C ARG A 294 4.02 4.63 -12.84
N ASN A 295 3.85 5.26 -11.68
CA ASN A 295 4.23 4.64 -10.40
C ASN A 295 3.30 3.48 -10.03
N ALA A 296 2.00 3.58 -10.34
CA ALA A 296 1.05 2.49 -10.18
C ALA A 296 1.45 1.28 -11.03
N LEU A 297 1.82 1.50 -12.29
CA LEU A 297 2.36 0.48 -13.19
C LEU A 297 3.61 -0.19 -12.61
N TYR A 298 4.55 0.58 -12.08
CA TYR A 298 5.80 0.04 -11.52
C TYR A 298 5.57 -0.77 -10.25
N LEU A 299 4.76 -0.28 -9.32
CA LEU A 299 4.42 -1.02 -8.11
C LEU A 299 3.63 -2.29 -8.43
N GLY A 300 2.72 -2.24 -9.41
CA GLY A 300 2.04 -3.43 -9.92
C GLY A 300 3.03 -4.46 -10.47
N ARG A 301 3.98 -4.05 -11.30
CA ARG A 301 5.02 -4.93 -11.87
C ARG A 301 5.96 -5.55 -10.83
N LEU A 302 6.32 -4.80 -9.79
CA LEU A 302 7.11 -5.33 -8.68
C LEU A 302 6.30 -6.39 -7.92
N ALA A 303 5.05 -6.06 -7.58
CA ALA A 303 4.18 -6.95 -6.81
C ALA A 303 3.86 -8.24 -7.58
N SER A 304 3.73 -8.21 -8.91
CA SER A 304 3.54 -9.41 -9.74
C SER A 304 4.72 -10.38 -9.72
N ARG A 305 5.88 -9.91 -9.27
CA ARG A 305 7.14 -10.66 -9.13
C ARG A 305 7.51 -10.91 -7.66
N GLY A 306 6.56 -10.68 -6.75
CA GLY A 306 6.78 -10.92 -5.33
C GLY A 306 7.67 -9.89 -4.63
N VAL A 307 7.75 -8.64 -5.13
CA VAL A 307 8.37 -7.52 -4.40
C VAL A 307 7.31 -6.46 -4.11
N VAL A 308 7.14 -6.10 -2.84
CA VAL A 308 6.12 -5.12 -2.40
C VAL A 308 6.79 -3.93 -1.73
N HIS A 309 6.15 -2.77 -1.83
CA HIS A 309 6.59 -1.55 -1.15
C HIS A 309 5.73 -1.36 0.10
N THR A 310 6.29 -1.56 1.29
CA THR A 310 5.48 -1.63 2.52
C THR A 310 5.08 -0.28 3.09
N ALA A 311 5.68 0.82 2.61
CA ALA A 311 5.31 2.17 3.03
C ALA A 311 5.25 3.17 1.85
N PRO A 312 4.37 3.02 0.83
CA PRO A 312 4.31 3.98 -0.27
C PRO A 312 3.94 5.39 0.23
N ILE A 313 3.14 5.45 1.29
CA ILE A 313 3.05 6.54 2.25
C ILE A 313 3.01 5.95 3.67
N PRO A 314 3.48 6.66 4.71
CA PRO A 314 3.42 6.18 6.09
C PRO A 314 1.99 6.27 6.65
N LEU A 315 1.28 5.14 6.73
CA LEU A 315 -0.10 5.08 7.26
C LEU A 315 -0.16 4.49 8.67
N PHE A 316 -0.95 5.13 9.54
CA PHE A 316 -1.14 4.72 10.92
C PHE A 316 -2.62 4.73 11.34
N HIS A 317 -2.98 3.88 12.30
CA HIS A 317 -4.27 3.93 13.00
C HIS A 317 -4.27 4.95 14.15
N ASN A 318 -3.13 5.12 14.81
CA ASN A 318 -2.91 6.10 15.87
C ASN A 318 -1.40 6.28 16.06
N ARG A 319 -0.87 7.48 15.79
CA ARG A 319 0.55 7.81 16.01
C ARG A 319 0.93 7.99 17.48
N VAL A 320 -0.02 8.32 18.35
CA VAL A 320 0.22 8.56 19.79
C VAL A 320 0.41 7.26 20.58
N GLN A 321 -0.26 6.18 20.16
CA GLN A 321 -0.30 4.90 20.89
C GLN A 321 0.50 3.78 20.20
N GLN A 322 1.48 4.11 19.36
CA GLN A 322 2.25 3.13 18.58
C GLN A 322 2.92 2.06 19.46
N HIS A 323 3.40 2.44 20.64
CA HIS A 323 4.10 1.58 21.59
C HIS A 323 3.21 0.52 22.28
N ARG A 324 1.87 0.66 22.21
CA ARG A 324 0.92 -0.29 22.82
C ARG A 324 0.45 -1.41 21.91
N ARG A 325 0.74 -1.33 20.61
CA ARG A 325 0.19 -2.26 19.64
C ARG A 325 1.28 -3.17 19.09
N ASN A 326 0.95 -4.46 19.01
CA ASN A 326 1.82 -5.48 18.40
C ASN A 326 2.14 -5.18 16.91
N ASP A 327 1.34 -4.33 16.26
CA ASP A 327 1.55 -3.87 14.88
C ASP A 327 2.26 -2.51 14.78
N GLY A 328 2.77 -1.97 15.89
CA GLY A 328 3.43 -0.65 15.93
C GLY A 328 2.51 0.52 15.55
N GLY A 329 1.18 0.31 15.52
CA GLY A 329 0.20 1.31 15.08
C GLY A 329 0.06 1.46 13.56
N VAL A 330 0.69 0.61 12.75
CA VAL A 330 0.59 0.62 11.29
C VAL A 330 -0.84 0.36 10.84
N TYR A 331 -1.31 1.13 9.85
CA TYR A 331 -2.67 0.99 9.34
C TYR A 331 -2.87 -0.32 8.58
N ARG A 332 -3.86 -1.13 8.96
CA ARG A 332 -4.32 -2.30 8.20
C ARG A 332 -5.69 -2.03 7.60
N TRP A 333 -5.69 -1.70 6.31
CA TRP A 333 -6.89 -1.25 5.61
C TRP A 333 -8.08 -2.23 5.61
N PRO A 334 -7.93 -3.57 5.65
CA PRO A 334 -9.11 -4.46 5.69
C PRO A 334 -9.91 -4.32 7.00
N ARG A 335 -9.32 -3.74 8.05
CA ARG A 335 -10.03 -3.47 9.30
C ARG A 335 -10.98 -2.28 9.19
N GLY A 336 -10.73 -1.35 8.25
CA GLY A 336 -11.58 -0.17 8.03
C GLY A 336 -11.72 0.75 9.25
N GLY A 337 -10.71 0.77 10.12
CA GLY A 337 -10.66 1.69 11.27
C GLY A 337 -10.32 3.12 10.84
N ARG A 338 -10.39 4.08 11.76
CA ARG A 338 -9.90 5.45 11.53
C ARG A 338 -8.49 5.47 10.92
N LEU A 339 -8.31 6.33 9.92
CA LEU A 339 -7.01 6.64 9.34
C LEU A 339 -6.48 7.96 9.90
N ASP A 340 -5.32 7.88 10.53
CA ASP A 340 -4.75 8.96 11.33
C ASP A 340 -4.01 9.98 10.47
N ARG A 341 -4.32 11.28 10.66
CA ARG A 341 -3.63 12.43 10.03
C ARG A 341 -3.37 12.21 8.53
N TRP A 342 -4.43 11.84 7.81
CA TRP A 342 -4.32 11.31 6.45
C TRP A 342 -3.58 12.25 5.49
N LEU A 343 -3.79 13.56 5.65
CA LEU A 343 -3.19 14.59 4.81
C LEU A 343 -1.67 14.70 5.06
N GLU A 344 -1.26 14.69 6.33
CA GLU A 344 0.15 14.72 6.73
C GLU A 344 0.89 13.44 6.30
N SER A 345 0.22 12.29 6.39
CA SER A 345 0.75 11.03 5.85
C SER A 345 1.06 11.10 4.35
N CYS A 346 0.44 12.02 3.61
CA CYS A 346 0.69 12.21 2.18
C CYS A 346 1.80 13.23 1.88
N ASP A 347 2.46 13.86 2.85
CA ASP A 347 3.41 14.94 2.56
C ASP A 347 4.61 14.45 1.74
N PHE A 348 5.13 13.26 2.06
CA PHE A 348 6.34 12.73 1.43
C PHE A 348 6.12 11.32 0.89
N PRO A 349 5.35 11.13 -0.20
CA PRO A 349 5.16 9.80 -0.76
C PRO A 349 6.48 9.23 -1.27
N ASN A 350 6.63 7.93 -1.10
CA ASN A 350 7.77 7.14 -1.58
C ASN A 350 7.64 6.81 -3.08
N PHE A 351 6.98 7.71 -3.81
CA PHE A 351 6.91 7.74 -5.27
C PHE A 351 6.84 9.20 -5.72
N GLY A 352 7.47 9.51 -6.85
CA GLY A 352 7.60 10.87 -7.34
C GLY A 352 7.66 10.96 -8.85
N ARG A 353 7.98 12.17 -9.35
CA ARG A 353 8.08 12.45 -10.78
C ARG A 353 9.12 11.58 -11.51
N SER A 354 10.10 11.00 -10.83
CA SER A 354 11.05 10.08 -11.48
C SER A 354 10.66 8.61 -11.41
N GLY A 355 9.85 8.19 -10.44
CA GLY A 355 9.58 6.78 -10.15
C GLY A 355 9.44 6.51 -8.66
N ILE A 356 9.56 5.23 -8.28
CA ILE A 356 9.49 4.74 -6.89
C ILE A 356 10.76 5.20 -6.14
N ARG A 357 10.61 5.48 -4.84
CA ARG A 357 11.64 6.07 -3.97
C ARG A 357 11.75 5.27 -2.67
N ASP A 358 12.77 5.61 -1.87
CA ASP A 358 12.97 5.08 -0.51
C ASP A 358 12.89 3.55 -0.47
N LEU A 359 13.73 2.94 -1.31
CA LEU A 359 13.71 1.52 -1.64
C LEU A 359 14.06 0.61 -0.44
N GLU A 360 14.52 1.17 0.69
CA GLU A 360 14.64 0.43 1.94
C GLU A 360 13.31 -0.18 2.42
N HIS A 361 12.17 0.34 1.93
CA HIS A 361 10.82 -0.18 2.21
C HIS A 361 10.34 -1.24 1.21
N LEU A 362 11.19 -1.69 0.30
CA LEU A 362 10.90 -2.86 -0.53
C LEU A 362 11.16 -4.15 0.25
N GLU A 363 10.23 -5.09 0.16
CA GLU A 363 10.32 -6.41 0.80
C GLU A 363 9.86 -7.52 -0.15
N PRO A 364 10.36 -8.76 0.02
CA PRO A 364 9.79 -9.92 -0.62
C PRO A 364 8.37 -10.13 -0.11
N ALA A 365 7.43 -10.45 -0.99
CA ALA A 365 6.04 -10.66 -0.65
C ALA A 365 5.92 -11.79 0.39
N GLY A 366 5.17 -11.54 1.47
CA GLY A 366 4.98 -12.49 2.56
C GLY A 366 6.02 -12.42 3.70
N ALA A 367 7.13 -11.69 3.53
CA ALA A 367 8.19 -11.62 4.55
C ALA A 367 7.71 -11.09 5.92
N SER A 368 6.71 -10.21 5.94
CA SER A 368 6.13 -9.63 7.16
C SER A 368 4.86 -10.35 7.64
N GLY A 369 4.50 -11.50 7.05
CA GLY A 369 3.24 -12.21 7.34
C GLY A 369 1.97 -11.49 6.86
N VAL A 370 2.12 -10.36 6.16
CA VAL A 370 1.02 -9.64 5.50
C VAL A 370 0.77 -10.23 4.12
N SER A 371 -0.49 -10.56 3.83
CA SER A 371 -0.87 -11.14 2.53
C SER A 371 -0.59 -10.18 1.38
N LEU A 372 -0.34 -10.73 0.18
CA LEU A 372 -0.15 -9.91 -1.02
C LEU A 372 -1.39 -9.07 -1.34
N TYR A 373 -2.60 -9.60 -1.11
CA TYR A 373 -3.85 -8.87 -1.22
C TYR A 373 -3.84 -7.58 -0.39
N GLU A 374 -3.38 -7.66 0.85
CA GLU A 374 -3.27 -6.49 1.72
C GLU A 374 -2.19 -5.52 1.27
N GLN A 375 -1.05 -6.00 0.78
CA GLN A 375 0.02 -5.15 0.26
C GLN A 375 -0.39 -4.41 -1.02
N VAL A 376 -1.07 -5.10 -1.94
CA VAL A 376 -1.66 -4.49 -3.15
C VAL A 376 -2.68 -3.42 -2.75
N GLY A 377 -3.55 -3.73 -1.79
CA GLY A 377 -4.52 -2.76 -1.30
C GLY A 377 -3.87 -1.55 -0.64
N MET A 378 -2.75 -1.74 0.07
CA MET A 378 -1.96 -0.65 0.64
C MET A 378 -1.42 0.29 -0.44
N HIS A 379 -0.89 -0.26 -1.54
CA HIS A 379 -0.43 0.54 -2.68
C HIS A 379 -1.58 1.38 -3.27
N LEU A 380 -2.72 0.76 -3.57
CA LEU A 380 -3.88 1.44 -4.15
C LEU A 380 -4.44 2.51 -3.23
N LEU A 381 -4.61 2.21 -1.94
CA LEU A 381 -5.05 3.18 -0.92
C LEU A 381 -4.11 4.39 -0.88
N SER A 382 -2.80 4.16 -0.93
CA SER A 382 -1.79 5.22 -0.93
C SER A 382 -1.96 6.17 -2.11
N PHE A 383 -2.20 5.65 -3.32
CA PHE A 383 -2.47 6.47 -4.50
C PHE A 383 -3.75 7.30 -4.37
N LEU A 384 -4.82 6.73 -3.81
CA LEU A 384 -6.09 7.44 -3.62
C LEU A 384 -5.94 8.59 -2.62
N LEU A 385 -5.23 8.37 -1.51
CA LEU A 385 -4.94 9.40 -0.52
C LEU A 385 -4.06 10.52 -1.09
N VAL A 386 -3.02 10.17 -1.86
CA VAL A 386 -2.19 11.15 -2.56
C VAL A 386 -2.99 11.93 -3.62
N THR A 387 -3.97 11.29 -4.26
CA THR A 387 -4.90 11.96 -5.19
C THR A 387 -5.75 13.01 -4.49
N GLY A 388 -6.28 12.73 -3.30
CA GLY A 388 -7.01 13.73 -2.52
C GLY A 388 -6.11 14.84 -1.98
N SER A 389 -4.91 14.52 -1.51
CA SER A 389 -3.98 15.54 -0.99
C SER A 389 -3.48 16.50 -2.08
N TYR A 390 -3.36 16.07 -3.33
CA TYR A 390 -3.04 16.97 -4.46
C TYR A 390 -4.02 18.16 -4.56
N PHE A 391 -5.31 17.93 -4.32
CA PHE A 391 -6.30 19.01 -4.31
C PHE A 391 -6.18 19.89 -3.07
N ARG A 392 -6.01 19.29 -1.89
CA ARG A 392 -5.81 20.03 -0.63
C ARG A 392 -4.57 20.92 -0.67
N ASN A 393 -3.50 20.47 -1.31
CA ASN A 393 -2.26 21.22 -1.41
C ASN A 393 -2.31 22.38 -2.43
N ARG A 394 -3.44 22.61 -3.12
CA ARG A 394 -3.67 23.85 -3.89
C ARG A 394 -3.76 25.07 -2.99
N ASP A 395 -4.21 24.88 -1.76
CA ASP A 395 -4.23 25.89 -0.72
C ASP A 395 -3.84 25.23 0.63
N PRO A 396 -2.52 25.05 0.89
CA PRO A 396 -2.03 24.36 2.09
C PRO A 396 -2.44 25.04 3.40
N GLY A 397 -2.79 26.34 3.37
CA GLY A 397 -3.23 27.10 4.53
C GLY A 397 -4.65 26.74 4.98
N ARG A 398 -5.46 26.13 4.10
CA ARG A 398 -6.80 25.64 4.45
C ARG A 398 -6.71 24.27 5.12
N ARG A 399 -6.41 24.26 6.42
CA ARG A 399 -6.39 23.06 7.25
C ARG A 399 -6.86 23.37 8.67
N GLY A 400 -7.57 22.43 9.28
CA GLY A 400 -7.96 22.46 10.69
C GLY A 400 -9.34 23.06 10.93
N LEU A 401 -9.45 23.86 11.99
CA LEU A 401 -10.68 24.56 12.37
C LEU A 401 -10.54 26.05 12.09
N GLN A 402 -11.65 26.69 11.76
CA GLN A 402 -11.78 28.13 11.65
C GLN A 402 -11.78 28.77 13.05
N ALA A 403 -11.71 30.11 13.10
CA ALA A 403 -11.70 30.87 14.36
C ALA A 403 -12.98 30.66 15.20
N ASP A 404 -14.10 30.35 14.56
CA ASP A 404 -15.38 30.02 15.22
C ASP A 404 -15.48 28.54 15.66
N GLY A 405 -14.41 27.75 15.46
CA GLY A 405 -14.37 26.32 15.76
C GLY A 405 -14.97 25.42 14.69
N SER A 406 -15.53 25.96 13.62
CA SER A 406 -16.09 25.16 12.52
C SER A 406 -14.99 24.49 11.69
N PRO A 407 -15.23 23.29 11.11
CA PRO A 407 -14.27 22.65 10.21
C PRO A 407 -13.94 23.52 8.99
N VAL A 408 -12.67 23.52 8.58
CA VAL A 408 -12.29 24.10 7.28
C VAL A 408 -12.92 23.29 6.14
N ASP A 409 -13.58 23.98 5.21
CA ASP A 409 -14.14 23.40 3.98
C ASP A 409 -13.30 23.79 2.75
N ALA A 410 -12.69 22.78 2.15
CA ALA A 410 -11.85 22.83 0.97
C ALA A 410 -12.45 22.03 -0.21
N ARG A 411 -13.73 21.64 -0.16
CA ARG A 411 -14.37 20.84 -1.23
C ARG A 411 -14.30 21.51 -2.59
N HIS A 412 -14.41 22.83 -2.64
CA HIS A 412 -14.29 23.64 -3.86
C HIS A 412 -12.91 23.53 -4.54
N LEU A 413 -11.86 23.07 -3.85
CA LEU A 413 -10.56 22.82 -4.46
C LEU A 413 -10.56 21.59 -5.35
N PHE A 414 -11.52 20.67 -5.16
CA PHE A 414 -11.58 19.41 -5.88
C PHE A 414 -12.26 19.56 -7.23
N ASP A 415 -11.69 18.89 -8.23
CA ASP A 415 -12.34 18.66 -9.52
C ASP A 415 -12.79 17.22 -9.56
N ARG A 416 -14.11 17.01 -9.48
CA ARG A 416 -14.72 15.67 -9.41
C ARG A 416 -14.41 14.83 -10.65
N ALA A 417 -14.55 15.39 -11.85
CA ALA A 417 -14.29 14.67 -13.10
C ALA A 417 -12.82 14.24 -13.19
N PHE A 418 -11.90 15.12 -12.80
CA PHE A 418 -10.47 14.78 -12.76
C PHE A 418 -10.15 13.74 -11.67
N LEU A 419 -10.77 13.82 -10.49
CA LEU A 419 -10.61 12.83 -9.43
C LEU A 419 -11.09 11.44 -9.88
N THR A 420 -12.28 11.35 -10.47
CA THR A 420 -12.84 10.11 -11.05
C THR A 420 -11.87 9.51 -12.08
N LYS A 421 -11.33 10.34 -12.97
CA LYS A 421 -10.33 9.92 -13.96
C LYS A 421 -9.04 9.40 -13.30
N ALA A 422 -8.52 10.11 -12.31
CA ALA A 422 -7.28 9.72 -11.63
C ALA A 422 -7.42 8.37 -10.91
N VAL A 423 -8.51 8.16 -10.17
CA VAL A 423 -8.79 6.89 -9.47
C VAL A 423 -8.87 5.72 -10.48
N ARG A 424 -9.60 5.92 -11.58
CA ARG A 424 -9.70 4.93 -12.66
C ARG A 424 -8.33 4.58 -13.23
N SER A 425 -7.56 5.59 -13.66
CA SER A 425 -6.28 5.36 -14.33
C SER A 425 -5.23 4.75 -13.40
N VAL A 426 -5.26 5.05 -12.10
CA VAL A 426 -4.41 4.37 -11.10
C VAL A 426 -4.70 2.87 -11.08
N PHE A 427 -5.98 2.48 -10.98
CA PHE A 427 -6.35 1.06 -10.99
C PHE A 427 -5.94 0.39 -12.29
N GLU A 428 -6.30 0.98 -13.44
CA GLU A 428 -5.99 0.42 -14.76
C GLU A 428 -4.49 0.16 -14.93
N LYS A 429 -3.66 1.14 -14.53
CA LYS A 429 -2.20 1.01 -14.66
C LYS A 429 -1.58 0.09 -13.63
N TYR A 430 -2.10 0.07 -12.41
CA TYR A 430 -1.67 -0.91 -11.42
C TYR A 430 -1.99 -2.34 -11.89
N TYR A 431 -3.22 -2.57 -12.35
CA TYR A 431 -3.68 -3.85 -12.88
C TYR A 431 -2.83 -4.28 -14.08
N GLU A 432 -2.62 -3.38 -15.06
CA GLU A 432 -1.74 -3.63 -16.22
C GLU A 432 -0.36 -4.09 -15.76
N GLY A 433 0.23 -3.40 -14.76
CA GLY A 433 1.53 -3.77 -14.21
C GLY A 433 1.51 -5.12 -13.51
N PHE A 434 0.48 -5.37 -12.70
CA PHE A 434 0.35 -6.56 -11.87
C PHE A 434 0.06 -7.83 -12.68
N THR A 435 -0.71 -7.69 -13.75
CA THR A 435 -1.12 -8.79 -14.63
C THR A 435 -0.24 -8.94 -15.86
N GLU A 436 0.87 -8.19 -15.95
CA GLU A 436 1.84 -8.22 -17.05
C GLU A 436 1.24 -7.87 -18.42
N GLY A 437 0.39 -6.83 -18.45
CA GLY A 437 -0.09 -6.20 -19.67
C GLY A 437 -1.52 -6.55 -20.06
N LEU A 438 -2.25 -7.33 -19.24
CA LEU A 438 -3.67 -7.50 -19.49
C LEU A 438 -4.42 -6.17 -19.32
N PRO A 439 -5.42 -5.89 -20.17
CA PRO A 439 -6.31 -4.77 -19.94
C PRO A 439 -7.09 -5.01 -18.64
N ALA A 440 -7.25 -3.94 -17.86
CA ALA A 440 -8.10 -3.98 -16.69
C ALA A 440 -9.54 -4.33 -17.10
N PRO A 441 -10.27 -5.13 -16.30
CA PRO A 441 -11.68 -5.34 -16.54
C PRO A 441 -12.42 -4.01 -16.46
N GLU A 442 -13.52 -3.88 -17.22
CA GLU A 442 -14.36 -2.69 -17.07
C GLU A 442 -14.83 -2.61 -15.61
N PRO A 443 -14.59 -1.48 -14.93
CA PRO A 443 -14.98 -1.35 -13.55
C PRO A 443 -16.50 -1.30 -13.45
N GLY A 444 -17.09 -2.30 -12.79
CA GLY A 444 -18.49 -2.26 -12.31
C GLY A 444 -18.70 -1.30 -11.14
N TRP A 445 -17.69 -0.50 -10.78
CA TRP A 445 -17.76 0.46 -9.67
C TRP A 445 -18.39 1.78 -10.11
N ASP A 446 -19.24 2.32 -9.23
CA ASP A 446 -19.65 3.72 -9.29
C ASP A 446 -18.50 4.64 -8.81
N LEU A 447 -17.51 4.86 -9.70
CA LEU A 447 -16.36 5.71 -9.42
C LEU A 447 -16.75 7.17 -9.21
N GLU A 448 -17.88 7.61 -9.78
CA GLU A 448 -18.38 8.97 -9.58
C GLU A 448 -18.90 9.15 -8.15
N HIS A 449 -19.62 8.14 -7.63
CA HIS A 449 -20.01 8.11 -6.22
C HIS A 449 -18.80 8.06 -5.29
N LEU A 450 -17.79 7.23 -5.58
CA LEU A 450 -16.55 7.21 -4.80
C LEU A 450 -15.86 8.57 -4.79
N ALA A 451 -15.71 9.21 -5.95
CA ALA A 451 -15.10 10.53 -6.05
C ALA A 451 -15.90 11.58 -5.27
N ARG A 452 -17.23 11.56 -5.34
CA ARG A 452 -18.09 12.43 -4.52
C ARG A 452 -17.86 12.22 -3.03
N ARG A 453 -17.85 10.97 -2.55
CA ARG A 453 -17.61 10.65 -1.13
C ARG A 453 -16.19 11.03 -0.70
N MET A 454 -15.18 10.84 -1.55
CA MET A 454 -13.82 11.33 -1.32
C MET A 454 -13.80 12.85 -1.13
N ILE A 455 -14.47 13.62 -1.98
CA ILE A 455 -14.57 15.08 -1.83
C ILE A 455 -15.27 15.43 -0.51
N GLU A 456 -16.37 14.77 -0.19
CA GLU A 456 -17.12 15.03 1.03
C GLU A 456 -16.29 14.79 2.29
N GLU A 457 -15.54 13.69 2.37
CA GLU A 457 -14.77 13.30 3.56
C GLU A 457 -13.36 13.88 3.64
N MET A 458 -12.68 14.06 2.51
CA MET A 458 -11.31 14.60 2.46
C MET A 458 -11.30 16.12 2.26
N GLY A 459 -12.40 16.68 1.78
CA GLY A 459 -12.55 18.12 1.56
C GLY A 459 -12.97 18.91 2.80
N VAL A 460 -13.40 18.25 3.88
CA VAL A 460 -13.83 18.94 5.11
C VAL A 460 -13.14 18.33 6.32
N ASP A 461 -12.53 19.18 7.16
CA ASP A 461 -11.72 18.75 8.30
C ASP A 461 -12.61 18.42 9.52
N ARG A 462 -13.56 17.48 9.36
CA ARG A 462 -14.57 17.13 10.38
C ARG A 462 -13.97 16.47 11.60
N HIS A 463 -12.95 15.64 11.40
CA HIS A 463 -12.36 14.82 12.45
C HIS A 463 -10.98 15.38 12.77
N MET A 464 -10.90 16.21 13.81
CA MET A 464 -9.65 16.87 14.22
C MET A 464 -9.05 16.30 15.50
N GLU A 465 -9.79 15.44 16.20
CA GLU A 465 -9.50 15.10 17.59
C GLU A 465 -8.79 13.75 17.75
N GLU A 466 -7.76 13.75 18.58
CA GLU A 466 -7.15 12.60 19.24
C GLU A 466 -7.32 12.75 20.76
N ILE A 467 -7.39 11.64 21.50
CA ILE A 467 -7.44 11.67 22.96
C ILE A 467 -6.14 11.08 23.51
N LEU A 468 -5.37 11.89 24.25
CA LEU A 468 -4.24 11.45 25.05
C LEU A 468 -4.78 10.92 26.39
N ARG A 469 -4.86 9.60 26.52
CA ARG A 469 -5.45 8.97 27.71
C ARG A 469 -4.49 9.00 28.88
N VAL A 470 -5.03 9.08 30.10
CA VAL A 470 -4.24 9.04 31.36
C VAL A 470 -3.20 7.90 31.36
N PRO A 471 -3.53 6.66 30.97
CA PRO A 471 -2.53 5.59 30.97
C PRO A 471 -1.38 5.82 29.96
N ASP A 472 -1.60 6.54 28.86
CA ASP A 472 -0.53 6.87 27.90
C ASP A 472 0.39 7.96 28.49
N GLN A 473 -0.20 8.89 29.25
CA GLN A 473 0.53 9.96 29.93
C GLN A 473 1.47 9.40 31.01
N GLU A 474 1.06 8.37 31.75
CA GLU A 474 1.85 7.74 32.81
C GLU A 474 3.17 7.14 32.30
N GLN A 475 3.28 6.86 31.00
CA GLN A 475 4.49 6.32 30.37
C GLN A 475 5.53 7.39 30.01
N MET A 476 5.19 8.67 30.14
CA MET A 476 6.05 9.81 29.82
C MET A 476 6.60 10.41 31.11
N THR A 477 7.81 10.98 31.09
CA THR A 477 8.22 11.93 32.13
C THR A 477 7.42 13.23 32.05
N ASP A 478 7.46 14.08 33.08
CA ASP A 478 6.77 15.37 33.05
C ASP A 478 7.32 16.27 31.92
N GLU A 479 8.64 16.25 31.69
CA GLU A 479 9.26 16.97 30.58
C GLU A 479 8.81 16.43 29.21
N GLU A 480 8.75 15.10 29.06
CA GLU A 480 8.24 14.46 27.85
C GLU A 480 6.78 14.79 27.60
N PHE A 481 5.96 14.84 28.64
CA PHE A 481 4.55 15.18 28.57
C PHE A 481 4.33 16.64 28.12
N ILE A 482 5.03 17.61 28.71
CA ILE A 482 4.93 19.02 28.31
C ILE A 482 5.42 19.22 26.87
N ARG A 483 6.56 18.59 26.52
CA ARG A 483 7.05 18.61 25.14
C ARG A 483 6.04 17.98 24.18
N PHE A 484 5.44 16.85 24.54
CA PHE A 484 4.46 16.15 23.74
C PHE A 484 3.21 17.00 23.43
N LEU A 485 2.71 17.75 24.42
CA LEU A 485 1.59 18.68 24.24
C LEU A 485 1.99 19.88 23.35
N THR A 486 3.18 20.44 23.61
CA THR A 486 3.69 21.60 22.85
C THR A 486 3.89 21.25 21.37
N ASP A 487 4.48 20.08 21.08
CA ASP A 487 4.68 19.56 19.72
C ASP A 487 3.35 19.32 18.97
N ARG A 488 2.22 19.29 19.68
CA ARG A 488 0.87 19.08 19.14
C ARG A 488 0.00 20.33 19.17
N GLY A 489 0.63 21.50 19.33
CA GLY A 489 0.00 22.79 19.13
C GLY A 489 -0.50 23.49 20.38
N PHE A 490 -0.23 22.94 21.58
CA PHE A 490 -0.45 23.70 22.82
C PHE A 490 0.64 24.77 22.97
N PRO A 491 0.28 26.04 23.21
CA PRO A 491 1.23 27.04 23.70
C PRO A 491 1.95 26.54 24.96
N SER A 492 3.24 26.85 25.11
CA SER A 492 4.04 26.32 26.23
C SER A 492 3.49 26.70 27.61
N ASP A 493 2.86 27.87 27.74
CA ASP A 493 2.20 28.33 28.95
C ASP A 493 0.89 27.60 29.23
N GLU A 494 0.15 27.20 28.18
CA GLU A 494 -1.04 26.36 28.30
C GLU A 494 -0.69 24.91 28.63
N ALA A 495 0.31 24.34 27.94
CA ALA A 495 0.84 23.01 28.21
C ALA A 495 1.27 22.86 29.68
N GLY A 496 1.95 23.87 30.23
CA GLY A 496 2.40 23.91 31.62
C GLY A 496 1.28 23.91 32.68
N ARG A 497 0.02 24.18 32.29
CA ARG A 497 -1.14 24.13 33.20
C ARG A 497 -1.72 22.72 33.35
N TYR A 498 -1.46 21.83 32.40
CA TYR A 498 -1.91 20.44 32.49
C TYR A 498 -1.07 19.65 33.49
N ARG A 499 -1.71 18.72 34.19
CA ARG A 499 -1.03 17.78 35.08
C ARG A 499 -1.11 16.37 34.50
N ARG A 500 0.07 15.76 34.27
CA ARG A 500 0.20 14.37 33.81
C ARG A 500 -0.60 13.42 34.69
N GLY A 501 -1.38 12.54 34.07
CA GLY A 501 -2.15 11.48 34.73
C GLY A 501 -3.44 11.95 35.42
N ARG A 502 -3.82 13.23 35.32
CA ARG A 502 -5.01 13.77 36.01
C ARG A 502 -6.31 13.54 35.23
N GLU A 503 -6.27 13.77 33.93
CA GLU A 503 -7.45 13.71 33.06
C GLU A 503 -7.03 13.34 31.63
N GLU A 504 -7.99 12.89 30.81
CA GLU A 504 -7.76 12.71 29.39
C GLU A 504 -7.68 14.08 28.69
N ILE A 505 -6.76 14.22 27.74
CA ILE A 505 -6.53 15.49 27.03
C ILE A 505 -6.92 15.33 25.57
N VAL A 506 -7.81 16.20 25.09
CA VAL A 506 -8.18 16.27 23.67
C VAL A 506 -7.11 17.06 22.91
N LEU A 507 -6.49 16.41 21.94
CA LEU A 507 -5.49 16.99 21.05
C LEU A 507 -6.13 17.26 19.68
N ARG A 508 -5.81 18.41 19.08
CA ARG A 508 -6.31 18.79 17.74
C ARG A 508 -5.25 18.56 16.68
N THR A 509 -5.14 17.32 16.21
CA THR A 509 -4.01 16.86 15.40
C THR A 509 -4.38 16.43 13.98
N GLY A 510 -5.66 16.44 13.63
CA GLY A 510 -6.16 16.03 12.33
C GLY A 510 -5.70 16.89 11.13
N PRO A 511 -6.35 16.71 9.97
CA PRO A 511 -7.58 15.94 9.75
C PRO A 511 -7.34 14.42 9.73
N HIS A 512 -8.25 13.67 10.37
CA HIS A 512 -8.36 12.21 10.30
C HIS A 512 -9.48 11.81 9.31
N LEU A 513 -9.50 10.56 8.86
CA LEU A 513 -10.66 9.96 8.21
C LEU A 513 -11.34 9.00 9.20
N GLY A 514 -12.41 9.47 9.84
CA GLY A 514 -13.10 8.81 10.94
C GLY A 514 -12.84 9.47 12.30
N ALA A 515 -13.82 9.37 13.20
CA ALA A 515 -13.73 9.88 14.57
C ALA A 515 -12.88 8.94 15.46
N PHE A 516 -12.48 9.43 16.64
CA PHE A 516 -11.72 8.63 17.61
C PHE A 516 -12.48 7.34 17.98
N ASN A 517 -11.77 6.21 17.98
CA ASN A 517 -12.34 4.85 18.17
C ASN A 517 -13.42 4.42 17.16
N ASP A 518 -13.59 5.13 16.04
CA ASP A 518 -14.59 4.79 15.04
C ASP A 518 -13.97 4.15 13.78
N ARG A 519 -14.84 3.70 12.87
CA ARG A 519 -14.49 3.28 11.52
C ARG A 519 -14.06 4.49 10.68
N ILE A 520 -13.42 4.20 9.56
CA ILE A 520 -13.12 5.23 8.55
C ILE A 520 -14.44 5.88 8.06
N SER A 521 -14.46 7.21 7.93
CA SER A 521 -15.64 7.94 7.43
C SER A 521 -15.88 7.75 5.92
N LEU A 522 -14.93 7.11 5.23
CA LEU A 522 -14.94 6.84 3.79
C LEU A 522 -14.85 5.32 3.50
N PRO A 523 -15.88 4.53 3.86
CA PRO A 523 -15.88 3.08 3.62
C PRO A 523 -15.90 2.71 2.14
N GLU A 524 -16.43 3.56 1.26
CA GLU A 524 -16.41 3.39 -0.20
C GLU A 524 -15.00 3.17 -0.73
N MET A 525 -14.02 3.91 -0.20
CA MET A 525 -12.62 3.78 -0.59
C MET A 525 -12.05 2.42 -0.19
N ILE A 526 -12.39 1.91 1.00
CA ILE A 526 -11.95 0.58 1.45
C ILE A 526 -12.56 -0.53 0.59
N ARG A 527 -13.85 -0.39 0.23
CA ARG A 527 -14.54 -1.35 -0.65
C ARG A 527 -13.92 -1.38 -2.04
N PHE A 528 -13.66 -0.20 -2.62
CA PHE A 528 -12.96 -0.09 -3.90
C PHE A 528 -11.56 -0.72 -3.84
N VAL A 529 -10.76 -0.39 -2.81
CA VAL A 529 -9.42 -0.96 -2.64
C VAL A 529 -9.46 -2.48 -2.54
N GLY A 530 -10.42 -3.04 -1.77
CA GLY A 530 -10.60 -4.48 -1.65
C GLY A 530 -10.93 -5.14 -2.99
N ALA A 531 -11.93 -4.63 -3.70
CA ALA A 531 -12.32 -5.16 -5.01
C ALA A 531 -11.20 -5.03 -6.05
N ALA A 532 -10.55 -3.87 -6.13
CA ALA A 532 -9.45 -3.63 -7.07
C ALA A 532 -8.25 -4.56 -6.82
N SER A 533 -7.90 -4.79 -5.55
CA SER A 533 -6.84 -5.72 -5.15
C SER A 533 -7.20 -7.15 -5.51
N ALA A 534 -8.43 -7.56 -5.21
CA ALA A 534 -8.96 -8.89 -5.53
C ALA A 534 -8.93 -9.17 -7.04
N LEU A 535 -9.30 -8.19 -7.86
CA LEU A 535 -9.27 -8.31 -9.32
C LEU A 535 -7.84 -8.40 -9.85
N CYS A 536 -6.88 -7.68 -9.27
CA CYS A 536 -5.47 -7.83 -9.65
C CYS A 536 -5.00 -9.28 -9.43
N ILE A 537 -5.28 -9.85 -8.25
CA ILE A 537 -4.94 -11.24 -7.91
C ILE A 537 -5.66 -12.22 -8.85
N SER A 538 -6.98 -12.09 -9.03
CA SER A 538 -7.77 -12.93 -9.93
C SER A 538 -7.25 -12.88 -11.37
N GLY A 539 -7.06 -11.68 -11.92
CA GLY A 539 -6.55 -11.47 -13.26
C GLY A 539 -5.20 -12.16 -13.49
N ARG A 540 -4.27 -11.99 -12.54
CA ARG A 540 -2.96 -12.63 -12.57
C ARG A 540 -3.04 -14.16 -12.47
N TYR A 541 -3.83 -14.68 -11.53
CA TYR A 541 -4.00 -16.12 -11.30
C TYR A 541 -4.42 -16.83 -12.60
N PHE A 542 -5.48 -16.32 -13.24
CA PHE A 542 -5.98 -16.93 -14.48
C PHE A 542 -5.09 -16.66 -15.69
N HIS A 543 -4.34 -15.55 -15.70
CA HIS A 543 -3.33 -15.32 -16.73
C HIS A 543 -2.24 -16.40 -16.68
N GLN A 544 -1.68 -16.66 -15.49
CA GLN A 544 -0.70 -17.71 -15.27
C GLN A 544 -1.26 -19.08 -15.66
N ARG A 545 -2.46 -19.41 -15.20
CA ARG A 545 -3.09 -20.71 -15.49
C ARG A 545 -3.39 -20.96 -16.97
N ARG A 546 -3.71 -19.91 -17.75
CA ARG A 546 -3.85 -20.03 -19.22
C ARG A 546 -2.50 -20.26 -19.91
N GLY A 547 -1.42 -19.64 -19.43
CA GLY A 547 -0.06 -19.91 -19.89
C GLY A 547 0.38 -21.35 -19.62
N PHE A 548 0.05 -21.89 -18.43
CA PHE A 548 0.29 -23.29 -18.07
C PHE A 548 -0.61 -24.30 -18.80
N ALA A 549 -1.68 -23.89 -19.49
CA ALA A 549 -2.49 -24.83 -20.26
C ALA A 549 -1.80 -25.29 -21.57
N GLY A 550 -0.64 -24.71 -21.92
CA GLY A 550 0.24 -25.16 -23.00
C GLY A 550 1.32 -26.17 -22.56
N GLU A 551 1.59 -26.30 -21.26
CA GLU A 551 2.55 -27.25 -20.68
C GLU A 551 1.90 -27.88 -19.45
N ALA A 552 1.52 -29.16 -19.54
CA ALA A 552 0.77 -29.89 -18.50
C ALA A 552 1.25 -29.54 -17.09
N LEU A 553 0.34 -29.00 -16.26
CA LEU A 553 0.58 -28.70 -14.85
C LEU A 553 1.11 -29.97 -14.15
N PRO A 554 2.24 -29.91 -13.41
CA PRO A 554 2.56 -30.97 -12.47
C PRO A 554 1.47 -31.00 -11.39
N ALA A 555 0.99 -32.20 -11.08
CA ALA A 555 0.04 -32.40 -9.99
C ALA A 555 0.62 -31.83 -8.68
N PRO A 556 -0.20 -31.20 -7.83
CA PRO A 556 0.25 -30.78 -6.51
C PRO A 556 0.74 -32.00 -5.71
N ALA A 557 1.89 -31.84 -5.05
CA ALA A 557 2.47 -32.84 -4.15
C ALA A 557 1.66 -32.99 -2.86
#